data_AF-A0A2I4GUR8-F1
#
_entry.id   AF-A0A2I4GUR8-F1
#
_cell.length_a   1.000
_cell.length_b   1.000
_cell.length_c   1.000
_cell.angle_alpha   90.00
_cell.angle_beta   90.00
_cell.angle_gamma   90.00
#
_symmetry.space_group_name_H-M   'P 1'
#
loop_
_entity.id
_entity.type
_entity.pdbx_description
1 polymer ?
#
loop_
_entity_poly.entity_id
_entity_poly.type
_entity_poly.pdbx_seq_one_letter_code
_entity_poly.pdbx_strand_id
1 'polypeptide(L)'
;MSPLSSVSPEDLLIDHFDRLPDSLLLLVFNKIGDVKALGRCCVVSRRFHSLVPQVENVIVRVDCVISNDDSSPSSSSSSPSSSSDKSRNPFSNLFRFVFLGTIVKPYQFLTQFLGGPKRPSSSGSSSSSSSLFLAEDGEVDQGGVTHHSPTQVLKNFNEVRFLRIELPGGELGIDDGVLLKWRADFGSTLDNCVILGASSVVYSTKSANDSGADGFCATNNGGGGDDNGSIPESFYTNGGLKLRVVWTISSLIAASARHYLLQPIISEHKTLDNLVLTDADGQGVLCMNRDQLEELRVKPLSASSASKRTQVPALNMRLWYAPHLELPGGMVLKGATLVAIRPSEQSAVAMARKEVSDVSWVSMAFEEPYGTAAKMLVKRRTYCLEMNSF
;
A
#
# COMPACT_ATOMS: atom_id res chain seq x y z
N MET A 1 -46.30 -35.46 10.40
CA MET A 1 -45.17 -35.55 9.45
C MET A 1 -45.56 -34.76 8.22
N SER A 2 -45.04 -33.54 8.07
CA SER A 2 -45.22 -32.73 6.87
C SER A 2 -44.38 -33.35 5.73
N PRO A 3 -44.88 -33.42 4.48
CA PRO A 3 -44.11 -34.00 3.40
C PRO A 3 -42.95 -33.06 3.05
N LEU A 4 -41.73 -33.60 3.01
CA LEU A 4 -40.58 -32.92 2.41
C LEU A 4 -40.95 -32.57 0.97
N SER A 5 -40.91 -31.28 0.63
CA SER A 5 -41.03 -30.79 -0.72
C SER A 5 -39.94 -31.43 -1.58
N SER A 6 -40.34 -32.30 -2.52
CA SER A 6 -39.48 -32.84 -3.55
C SER A 6 -39.01 -31.69 -4.45
N VAL A 7 -37.76 -31.27 -4.31
CA VAL A 7 -37.11 -30.39 -5.28
C VAL A 7 -37.10 -31.11 -6.62
N SER A 8 -37.65 -30.48 -7.66
CA SER A 8 -37.72 -31.09 -8.99
C SER A 8 -36.32 -31.08 -9.63
N PRO A 9 -35.94 -32.09 -10.45
CA PRO A 9 -34.63 -32.11 -11.11
C PRO A 9 -34.39 -30.92 -12.05
N GLU A 10 -35.45 -30.22 -12.47
CA GLU A 10 -35.39 -29.03 -13.33
C GLU A 10 -34.91 -27.77 -12.58
N ASP A 11 -35.11 -27.71 -11.26
CA ASP A 11 -34.66 -26.58 -10.43
C ASP A 11 -33.14 -26.52 -10.27
N LEU A 12 -32.41 -27.57 -10.64
CA LEU A 12 -30.94 -27.65 -10.54
C LEU A 12 -30.21 -27.16 -11.80
N LEU A 13 -30.93 -26.85 -12.89
CA LEU A 13 -30.35 -26.48 -14.19
C LEU A 13 -30.59 -25.02 -14.59
N ILE A 14 -31.30 -24.26 -13.77
CA ILE A 14 -31.63 -22.86 -14.03
C ILE A 14 -30.52 -21.98 -13.44
N ASP A 15 -29.81 -21.26 -14.29
CA ASP A 15 -28.93 -20.18 -13.82
C ASP A 15 -29.78 -19.04 -13.27
N HIS A 16 -29.82 -18.92 -11.94
CA HIS A 16 -30.57 -17.86 -11.27
C HIS A 16 -30.00 -16.47 -11.55
N PHE A 17 -28.73 -16.34 -11.99
CA PHE A 17 -28.17 -15.05 -12.37
C PHE A 17 -28.84 -14.46 -13.61
N ASP A 18 -29.41 -15.29 -14.49
CA ASP A 18 -30.16 -14.82 -15.67
C ASP A 18 -31.44 -14.05 -15.28
N ARG A 19 -31.96 -14.28 -14.08
CA ARG A 19 -33.15 -13.59 -13.56
C ARG A 19 -32.83 -12.23 -12.92
N LEU A 20 -31.57 -11.97 -12.59
CA LEU A 20 -31.18 -10.71 -11.96
C LEU A 20 -31.02 -9.62 -13.03
N PRO A 21 -31.40 -8.36 -12.77
CA PRO A 21 -31.00 -7.23 -13.61
C PRO A 21 -29.49 -6.96 -13.56
N ASP A 22 -28.94 -6.35 -14.61
CA ASP A 22 -27.51 -6.01 -14.71
C ASP A 22 -27.03 -5.11 -13.57
N SER A 23 -27.87 -4.19 -13.09
CA SER A 23 -27.56 -3.31 -11.95
C SER A 23 -27.28 -4.08 -10.65
N LEU A 24 -27.97 -5.21 -10.44
CA LEU A 24 -27.71 -6.07 -9.27
C LEU A 24 -26.43 -6.88 -9.45
N LEU A 25 -26.13 -7.35 -10.67
CA LEU A 25 -24.86 -8.01 -10.97
C LEU A 25 -23.67 -7.07 -10.75
N LEU A 26 -23.78 -5.82 -11.23
CA LEU A 26 -22.77 -4.79 -11.00
C LEU A 26 -22.59 -4.51 -9.51
N LEU A 27 -23.66 -4.47 -8.72
CA LEU A 27 -23.56 -4.34 -7.27
C LEU A 27 -22.79 -5.52 -6.65
N VAL A 28 -23.06 -6.76 -7.09
CA VAL A 28 -22.33 -7.95 -6.64
C VAL A 28 -20.84 -7.87 -7.02
N PHE A 29 -20.51 -7.53 -8.27
CA PHE A 29 -19.12 -7.41 -8.71
C PHE A 29 -18.37 -6.30 -7.96
N ASN A 30 -19.02 -5.17 -7.67
CA ASN A 30 -18.45 -4.11 -6.84
C ASN A 30 -18.19 -4.54 -5.38
N LYS A 31 -18.89 -5.56 -4.87
CA LYS A 31 -18.58 -6.17 -3.57
C LYS A 31 -17.43 -7.18 -3.64
N ILE A 32 -17.19 -7.80 -4.79
CA ILE A 32 -16.04 -8.68 -5.00
C ILE A 32 -14.77 -7.84 -5.04
N GLY A 33 -14.69 -6.85 -5.93
CA GLY A 33 -13.61 -5.87 -6.06
C GLY A 33 -12.23 -6.41 -6.46
N ASP A 34 -11.82 -7.57 -5.95
CA ASP A 34 -10.53 -8.20 -6.24
C ASP A 34 -10.39 -8.54 -7.73
N VAL A 35 -9.36 -8.00 -8.37
CA VAL A 35 -9.14 -8.14 -9.82
C VAL A 35 -9.00 -9.60 -10.27
N LYS A 36 -8.45 -10.49 -9.44
CA LYS A 36 -8.31 -11.91 -9.80
C LYS A 36 -9.65 -12.62 -9.73
N ALA A 37 -10.45 -12.32 -8.70
CA ALA A 37 -11.80 -12.83 -8.58
C ALA A 37 -12.70 -12.32 -9.73
N LEU A 38 -12.64 -11.03 -10.03
CA LEU A 38 -13.34 -10.41 -11.16
C LEU A 38 -12.92 -11.00 -12.51
N GLY A 39 -11.62 -11.24 -12.71
CA GLY A 39 -11.12 -11.93 -13.89
C GLY A 39 -11.70 -13.34 -14.05
N ARG A 40 -11.92 -14.08 -12.94
CA ARG A 40 -12.65 -15.36 -12.97
C ARG A 40 -14.14 -15.19 -13.28
N CYS A 41 -14.77 -14.11 -12.82
CA CYS A 41 -16.15 -13.80 -13.22
C CYS A 41 -16.29 -13.57 -14.73
N CYS A 42 -15.28 -12.96 -15.38
CA CYS A 42 -15.29 -12.72 -16.83
C CYS A 42 -15.37 -14.00 -17.68
N VAL A 43 -14.97 -15.17 -17.16
CA VAL A 43 -14.99 -16.43 -17.91
C VAL A 43 -16.27 -17.25 -17.69
N VAL A 44 -17.17 -16.79 -16.81
CA VAL A 44 -18.42 -17.50 -16.49
C VAL A 44 -19.43 -17.41 -17.65
N SER A 45 -19.65 -16.20 -18.18
CA SER A 45 -20.59 -15.97 -19.27
C SER A 45 -20.24 -14.70 -20.05
N ARG A 46 -20.78 -14.55 -21.27
CA ARG A 46 -20.63 -13.31 -22.06
C ARG A 46 -21.19 -12.09 -21.34
N ARG A 47 -22.28 -12.27 -20.59
CA ARG A 47 -22.93 -11.21 -19.80
C ARG A 47 -22.02 -10.72 -18.68
N PHE A 48 -21.36 -11.64 -17.98
CA PHE A 48 -20.41 -11.28 -16.92
C PHE A 48 -19.19 -10.59 -17.54
N HIS A 49 -18.66 -11.12 -18.65
CA HIS A 49 -17.55 -10.51 -19.38
C HIS A 49 -17.80 -9.05 -19.77
N SER A 50 -19.02 -8.70 -20.18
CA SER A 50 -19.37 -7.30 -20.52
C SER A 50 -19.58 -6.39 -19.31
N LEU A 51 -19.99 -6.94 -18.16
CA LEU A 51 -20.33 -6.15 -16.97
C LEU A 51 -19.13 -5.91 -16.05
N VAL A 52 -18.22 -6.87 -15.92
CA VAL A 52 -17.05 -6.73 -15.02
C VAL A 52 -16.19 -5.50 -15.31
N PRO A 53 -15.92 -5.09 -16.57
CA PRO A 53 -15.20 -3.85 -16.87
C PRO A 53 -15.86 -2.55 -16.37
N GLN A 54 -17.15 -2.59 -16.03
CA GLN A 54 -17.94 -1.45 -15.56
C GLN A 54 -18.00 -1.37 -14.04
N VAL A 55 -17.21 -2.17 -13.31
CA VAL A 55 -17.14 -2.01 -11.85
C VAL A 55 -16.45 -0.70 -11.48
N GLU A 56 -16.93 -0.13 -10.39
CA GLU A 56 -16.43 1.12 -9.82
C GLU A 56 -15.41 0.86 -8.71
N ASN A 57 -15.50 -0.29 -8.03
CA ASN A 57 -14.62 -0.67 -6.93
C ASN A 57 -13.66 -1.78 -7.35
N VAL A 58 -12.35 -1.49 -7.29
CA VAL A 58 -11.30 -2.41 -7.71
C VAL A 58 -10.23 -2.53 -6.62
N ILE A 59 -9.84 -3.77 -6.32
CA ILE A 59 -8.80 -4.12 -5.38
C ILE A 59 -7.71 -4.89 -6.14
N VAL A 60 -6.48 -4.37 -6.13
CA VAL A 60 -5.31 -4.99 -6.74
C VAL A 60 -4.36 -5.44 -5.64
N ARG A 61 -4.17 -6.76 -5.49
CA ARG A 61 -3.19 -7.33 -4.57
C ARG A 61 -1.94 -7.72 -5.35
N VAL A 62 -0.79 -7.19 -4.93
CA VAL A 62 0.50 -7.42 -5.60
C VAL A 62 1.21 -8.57 -4.89
N ASP A 63 1.36 -9.74 -5.54
CA ASP A 63 1.91 -10.92 -4.88
C ASP A 63 3.45 -11.06 -4.97
N CYS A 64 4.11 -10.42 -5.94
CA CYS A 64 5.55 -10.63 -6.19
C CYS A 64 6.26 -9.36 -6.68
N VAL A 65 7.45 -9.09 -6.13
CA VAL A 65 8.43 -8.14 -6.68
C VAL A 65 9.35 -8.93 -7.59
N ILE A 66 9.20 -8.80 -8.91
CA ILE A 66 10.20 -9.34 -9.84
C ILE A 66 11.48 -8.55 -9.59
N SER A 67 12.50 -9.23 -9.07
CA SER A 67 13.85 -8.68 -9.02
C SER A 67 14.43 -8.85 -10.41
N ASN A 68 14.64 -7.75 -11.14
CA ASN A 68 15.53 -7.78 -12.30
C ASN A 68 16.95 -7.86 -11.76
N ASP A 69 17.36 -9.04 -11.31
CA ASP A 69 18.77 -9.36 -11.13
C ASP A 69 19.26 -9.78 -12.52
N ASP A 70 19.69 -8.81 -13.32
CA ASP A 70 20.42 -9.10 -14.57
C ASP A 70 21.75 -9.76 -14.18
N SER A 71 21.67 -11.08 -13.99
CA SER A 71 22.79 -11.99 -13.90
C SER A 71 23.51 -11.98 -15.25
N SER A 72 24.36 -10.99 -15.46
CA SER A 72 25.30 -10.99 -16.57
C SER A 72 26.40 -12.02 -16.26
N PRO A 73 26.64 -13.03 -17.11
CA PRO A 73 27.72 -13.97 -16.90
C PRO A 73 29.08 -13.29 -17.16
N SER A 74 29.91 -13.31 -16.13
CA SER A 74 31.36 -13.11 -16.05
C SER A 74 32.17 -12.87 -17.32
N SER A 75 33.05 -11.85 -17.27
CA SER A 75 34.43 -11.96 -17.76
C SER A 75 35.40 -11.02 -17.02
N SER A 76 36.37 -11.61 -16.30
CA SER A 76 37.71 -11.12 -15.87
C SER A 76 37.82 -9.78 -15.10
N SER A 77 38.58 -9.60 -14.01
CA SER A 77 39.71 -10.32 -13.41
C SER A 77 40.10 -9.70 -12.04
N SER A 78 40.79 -10.51 -11.22
CA SER A 78 41.73 -10.22 -10.11
C SER A 78 41.23 -9.59 -8.79
N SER A 79 41.34 -10.41 -7.74
CA SER A 79 41.43 -10.04 -6.30
C SER A 79 42.85 -9.53 -5.94
N PRO A 80 43.11 -8.94 -4.74
CA PRO A 80 43.14 -9.72 -3.49
C PRO A 80 42.54 -9.03 -2.23
N SER A 81 42.31 -9.92 -1.26
CA SER A 81 41.83 -9.83 0.13
C SER A 81 42.24 -8.63 1.01
N SER A 82 41.32 -8.19 1.87
CA SER A 82 41.53 -8.17 3.34
C SER A 82 40.20 -8.06 4.11
N SER A 83 40.18 -8.73 5.26
CA SER A 83 39.08 -8.99 6.19
C SER A 83 38.73 -7.80 7.09
N SER A 84 37.44 -7.59 7.39
CA SER A 84 36.87 -7.62 8.76
C SER A 84 35.48 -6.97 8.83
N ASP A 85 34.62 -7.57 9.64
CA ASP A 85 33.23 -7.24 9.97
C ASP A 85 32.92 -5.76 10.25
N LYS A 86 31.79 -5.26 9.72
CA LYS A 86 30.61 -4.75 10.47
C LYS A 86 29.69 -3.88 9.62
N SER A 87 28.40 -3.99 9.96
CA SER A 87 27.24 -3.19 9.49
C SER A 87 26.75 -3.50 8.07
N ARG A 88 25.84 -4.48 7.99
CA ARG A 88 24.90 -4.60 6.87
C ARG A 88 23.89 -3.47 6.98
N ASN A 89 23.95 -2.52 6.05
CA ASN A 89 22.97 -1.43 5.92
C ASN A 89 21.60 -2.00 5.48
N PRO A 90 20.51 -1.80 6.25
CA PRO A 90 19.19 -2.38 5.95
C PRO A 90 18.35 -1.58 4.93
N PHE A 91 18.93 -0.63 4.19
CA PHE A 91 18.19 0.28 3.30
C PHE A 91 17.97 -0.24 1.87
N SER A 92 18.42 -1.44 1.50
CA SER A 92 18.31 -1.95 0.13
C SER A 92 16.88 -2.31 -0.29
N ASN A 93 16.00 -2.64 0.65
CA ASN A 93 14.65 -3.09 0.34
C ASN A 93 13.72 -1.96 -0.12
N LEU A 94 13.96 -0.72 0.33
CA LEU A 94 13.29 0.49 -0.19
C LEU A 94 13.60 0.74 -1.66
N PHE A 95 14.77 0.32 -2.15
CA PHE A 95 15.14 0.48 -3.55
C PHE A 95 14.60 -0.64 -4.43
N ARG A 96 14.33 -1.84 -3.87
CA ARG A 96 13.90 -3.01 -4.64
C ARG A 96 12.53 -2.83 -5.32
N PHE A 97 11.63 -2.05 -4.72
CA PHE A 97 10.36 -1.66 -5.33
C PHE A 97 10.47 -0.47 -6.30
N VAL A 98 11.47 0.39 -6.12
CA VAL A 98 11.67 1.63 -6.88
C VAL A 98 12.30 1.38 -8.27
N PHE A 99 12.80 0.16 -8.54
CA PHE A 99 13.44 -0.18 -9.81
C PHE A 99 12.51 -0.72 -10.92
N LEU A 100 11.21 -0.97 -10.70
CA LEU A 100 10.30 -1.53 -11.74
C LEU A 100 9.70 -0.50 -12.72
N GLY A 101 10.43 0.58 -13.00
CA GLY A 101 10.09 1.50 -14.09
C GLY A 101 10.93 1.21 -15.33
N THR A 102 10.65 0.11 -16.04
CA THR A 102 11.22 -0.11 -17.37
C THR A 102 10.56 0.86 -18.36
N ILE A 103 11.36 1.85 -18.76
CA ILE A 103 11.20 2.54 -20.04
C ILE A 103 11.52 1.51 -21.13
N VAL A 104 10.51 1.10 -21.91
CA VAL A 104 10.72 0.57 -23.25
C VAL A 104 9.87 1.36 -24.22
N LYS A 105 10.55 1.81 -25.28
CA LYS A 105 10.13 2.77 -26.30
C LYS A 105 8.81 2.36 -26.99
N PRO A 106 7.88 3.29 -27.28
CA PRO A 106 6.61 2.94 -27.91
C PRO A 106 6.75 3.04 -29.42
N TYR A 107 7.34 2.05 -30.08
CA TYR A 107 7.16 1.89 -31.52
C TYR A 107 7.06 0.43 -31.89
N GLN A 108 6.05 0.14 -32.71
CA GLN A 108 5.78 -1.12 -33.42
C GLN A 108 5.04 -2.19 -32.60
N PHE A 109 3.75 -2.00 -32.33
CA PHE A 109 2.76 -3.10 -32.37
C PHE A 109 1.35 -2.51 -32.52
N LEU A 110 1.08 -1.98 -33.72
CA LEU A 110 -0.26 -1.59 -34.14
C LEU A 110 -0.41 -2.04 -35.60
N THR A 111 -0.80 -3.31 -35.78
CA THR A 111 -1.52 -3.88 -36.93
C THR A 111 -1.49 -5.41 -36.80
N GLN A 112 -2.63 -5.99 -36.45
CA GLN A 112 -3.14 -7.32 -36.87
C GLN A 112 -4.09 -7.89 -35.80
N PHE A 113 -5.22 -7.20 -35.63
CA PHE A 113 -6.45 -7.86 -35.19
C PHE A 113 -7.57 -7.42 -36.12
N LEU A 114 -7.49 -7.90 -37.36
CA LEU A 114 -8.58 -8.03 -38.33
C LEU A 114 -8.01 -8.70 -39.59
N GLY A 115 -8.21 -10.02 -39.68
CA GLY A 115 -8.31 -10.76 -40.94
C GLY A 115 -7.04 -11.08 -41.75
N GLY A 116 -6.63 -12.36 -41.68
CA GLY A 116 -6.31 -13.14 -42.89
C GLY A 116 -4.82 -13.25 -43.33
N PRO A 117 -4.28 -14.48 -43.51
CA PRO A 117 -2.89 -14.68 -43.94
C PRO A 117 -2.70 -14.97 -45.46
N LYS A 118 -1.71 -14.25 -46.05
CA LYS A 118 -0.54 -14.71 -46.86
C LYS A 118 -0.76 -15.31 -48.28
N ARG A 119 0.02 -15.00 -49.33
CA ARG A 119 1.49 -15.27 -49.55
C ARG A 119 1.94 -14.78 -50.98
N PRO A 120 3.23 -14.90 -51.39
CA PRO A 120 3.82 -14.16 -52.51
C PRO A 120 3.78 -14.81 -53.92
N SER A 121 3.86 -13.91 -54.91
CA SER A 121 4.36 -13.96 -56.31
C SER A 121 3.64 -14.77 -57.41
N SER A 122 3.02 -13.98 -58.31
CA SER A 122 2.76 -14.11 -59.77
C SER A 122 1.87 -15.22 -60.35
N SER A 123 0.72 -14.75 -60.88
CA SER A 123 -0.07 -15.16 -62.06
C SER A 123 -0.77 -16.54 -62.10
N GLY A 124 -2.12 -16.50 -62.19
CA GLY A 124 -2.91 -17.38 -63.06
C GLY A 124 -3.90 -18.37 -62.41
N SER A 125 -5.17 -17.97 -62.32
CA SER A 125 -6.44 -18.75 -62.46
C SER A 125 -6.76 -20.03 -61.66
N SER A 126 -7.97 -19.97 -61.05
CA SER A 126 -9.05 -20.98 -60.84
C SER A 126 -8.99 -22.09 -59.77
N SER A 127 -10.03 -22.01 -58.92
CA SER A 127 -10.93 -23.06 -58.35
C SER A 127 -10.49 -24.09 -57.29
N SER A 128 -11.26 -24.05 -56.19
CA SER A 128 -11.87 -25.13 -55.38
C SER A 128 -11.04 -26.04 -54.45
N SER A 129 -11.39 -25.92 -53.15
CA SER A 129 -11.69 -26.96 -52.15
C SER A 129 -10.61 -27.91 -51.60
N SER A 130 -10.66 -28.01 -50.26
CA SER A 130 -10.41 -29.21 -49.42
C SER A 130 -9.03 -29.42 -48.80
N SER A 131 -9.05 -29.44 -47.45
CA SER A 131 -8.55 -30.51 -46.58
C SER A 131 -7.04 -30.70 -46.29
N LEU A 132 -6.75 -30.58 -44.99
CA LEU A 132 -5.98 -31.51 -44.13
C LEU A 132 -4.44 -31.37 -43.94
N PHE A 133 -4.06 -31.59 -42.66
CA PHE A 133 -2.76 -32.07 -42.10
C PHE A 133 -1.56 -31.09 -42.14
N LEU A 134 -0.54 -31.13 -41.29
CA LEU A 134 -0.15 -31.71 -39.99
C LEU A 134 1.18 -30.99 -39.69
N ALA A 135 1.48 -30.62 -38.44
CA ALA A 135 2.87 -30.45 -38.00
C ALA A 135 2.92 -30.47 -36.47
N GLU A 136 3.40 -31.59 -35.94
CA GLU A 136 4.18 -31.64 -34.70
C GLU A 136 5.41 -30.71 -34.82
N ASP A 137 5.79 -30.04 -33.74
CA ASP A 137 6.79 -30.56 -32.79
C ASP A 137 6.81 -29.66 -31.54
N GLY A 138 6.99 -30.28 -30.38
CA GLY A 138 6.77 -29.66 -29.08
C GLY A 138 7.98 -28.96 -28.49
N GLU A 139 7.73 -27.85 -27.80
CA GLU A 139 8.35 -27.60 -26.50
C GLU A 139 7.29 -27.06 -25.54
N VAL A 140 7.07 -27.83 -24.49
CA VAL A 140 6.20 -27.50 -23.37
C VAL A 140 7.02 -26.62 -22.42
N ASP A 141 6.98 -25.31 -22.62
CA ASP A 141 7.45 -24.40 -21.57
C ASP A 141 6.33 -24.21 -20.53
N GLN A 142 6.69 -24.48 -19.29
CA GLN A 142 5.80 -24.61 -18.15
C GLN A 142 5.27 -23.24 -17.73
N GLY A 143 3.95 -23.10 -17.70
CA GLY A 143 3.18 -22.30 -16.73
C GLY A 143 3.85 -21.05 -16.14
N GLY A 144 4.32 -20.13 -16.98
CA GLY A 144 4.73 -18.80 -16.53
C GLY A 144 3.51 -18.05 -16.01
N VAL A 145 3.44 -17.81 -14.70
CA VAL A 145 2.45 -16.90 -14.12
C VAL A 145 2.70 -15.51 -14.73
N THR A 146 1.78 -15.04 -15.57
CA THR A 146 1.88 -13.71 -16.16
C THR A 146 1.63 -12.66 -15.08
N HIS A 147 2.70 -12.22 -14.42
CA HIS A 147 2.63 -11.13 -13.46
C HIS A 147 2.42 -9.81 -14.20
N HIS A 148 1.16 -9.39 -14.33
CA HIS A 148 0.82 -8.10 -14.91
C HIS A 148 1.00 -6.98 -13.88
N SER A 149 1.67 -5.90 -14.28
CA SER A 149 1.73 -4.66 -13.48
C SER A 149 0.32 -4.13 -13.17
N PRO A 150 0.08 -3.50 -12.00
CA PRO A 150 -1.21 -2.90 -11.66
C PRO A 150 -1.78 -2.03 -12.78
N THR A 151 -0.96 -1.21 -13.43
CA THR A 151 -1.38 -0.37 -14.58
C THR A 151 -1.94 -1.21 -15.72
N GLN A 152 -1.33 -2.36 -16.01
CA GLN A 152 -1.77 -3.23 -17.12
C GLN A 152 -3.09 -3.94 -16.80
N VAL A 153 -3.30 -4.33 -15.54
CA VAL A 153 -4.55 -4.96 -15.10
C VAL A 153 -5.70 -3.95 -15.12
N LEU A 154 -5.43 -2.72 -14.67
CA LEU A 154 -6.44 -1.68 -14.53
C LEU A 154 -7.00 -1.20 -15.87
N LYS A 155 -6.25 -1.29 -16.97
CA LYS A 155 -6.73 -0.97 -18.33
C LYS A 155 -7.98 -1.73 -18.78
N ASN A 156 -8.30 -2.86 -18.15
CA ASN A 156 -9.50 -3.62 -18.45
C ASN A 156 -10.76 -3.06 -17.76
N PHE A 157 -10.62 -2.00 -16.95
CA PHE A 157 -11.71 -1.40 -16.19
C PHE A 157 -11.87 0.08 -16.57
N ASN A 158 -13.09 0.45 -16.96
CA ASN A 158 -13.37 1.76 -17.55
C ASN A 158 -13.93 2.76 -16.54
N GLU A 159 -14.63 2.27 -15.51
CA GLU A 159 -15.46 3.09 -14.62
C GLU A 159 -14.95 3.11 -13.17
N VAL A 160 -13.67 2.78 -12.96
CA VAL A 160 -13.09 2.70 -11.61
C VAL A 160 -13.19 4.05 -10.90
N ARG A 161 -13.93 4.08 -9.80
CA ARG A 161 -14.05 5.24 -8.90
C ARG A 161 -13.29 5.03 -7.60
N PHE A 162 -13.22 3.80 -7.10
CA PHE A 162 -12.53 3.43 -5.87
C PHE A 162 -11.46 2.39 -6.19
N LEU A 163 -10.20 2.74 -5.97
CA LEU A 163 -9.06 1.86 -6.19
C LEU A 163 -8.33 1.60 -4.87
N ARG A 164 -8.19 0.32 -4.53
CA ARG A 164 -7.30 -0.13 -3.46
C ARG A 164 -6.16 -0.96 -4.04
N ILE A 165 -4.92 -0.56 -3.77
CA ILE A 165 -3.72 -1.34 -4.10
C ILE A 165 -3.12 -1.85 -2.79
N GLU A 166 -2.90 -3.15 -2.71
CA GLU A 166 -2.29 -3.81 -1.57
C GLU A 166 -0.89 -4.32 -1.98
N LEU A 167 0.14 -3.73 -1.40
CA LEU A 167 1.53 -4.16 -1.58
C LEU A 167 1.84 -5.35 -0.66
N PRO A 168 2.79 -6.24 -1.02
CA PRO A 168 3.28 -7.24 -0.09
C PRO A 168 3.90 -6.54 1.14
N GLY A 169 4.00 -7.26 2.27
CA GLY A 169 4.29 -6.71 3.61
C GLY A 169 5.45 -5.70 3.70
N GLY A 170 5.41 -4.88 4.77
CA GLY A 170 6.10 -3.60 4.91
C GLY A 170 7.56 -3.53 4.43
N GLU A 171 7.86 -2.46 3.69
CA GLU A 171 9.19 -2.18 3.12
C GLU A 171 10.24 -1.81 4.20
N LEU A 172 9.78 -1.43 5.39
CA LEU A 172 10.64 -0.99 6.48
C LEU A 172 10.96 -2.20 7.36
N GLY A 173 12.14 -2.79 7.14
CA GLY A 173 12.69 -3.87 7.97
C GLY A 173 12.95 -3.41 9.41
N ILE A 174 11.87 -3.35 10.19
CA ILE A 174 11.88 -3.01 11.60
C ILE A 174 12.33 -4.22 12.43
N ASP A 175 13.10 -3.94 13.49
CA ASP A 175 13.52 -4.96 14.44
C ASP A 175 12.31 -5.64 15.09
N ASP A 176 12.47 -6.90 15.48
CA ASP A 176 11.40 -7.67 16.12
C ASP A 176 10.89 -6.96 17.39
N GLY A 177 9.57 -6.88 17.51
CA GLY A 177 8.87 -6.19 18.60
C GLY A 177 8.71 -4.66 18.44
N VAL A 178 9.39 -4.01 17.48
CA VAL A 178 9.18 -2.58 17.19
C VAL A 178 7.85 -2.38 16.46
N LEU A 179 7.11 -1.33 16.82
CA LEU A 179 5.94 -0.89 16.05
C LEU A 179 6.30 0.34 15.23
N LEU A 180 5.97 0.31 13.95
CA LEU A 180 5.93 1.50 13.10
C LEU A 180 4.70 1.42 12.21
N LYS A 181 3.88 2.46 12.25
CA LYS A 181 2.72 2.65 11.38
C LYS A 181 2.70 4.07 10.87
N TRP A 182 2.34 4.27 9.61
CA TRP A 182 2.21 5.60 9.04
C TRP A 182 1.01 5.68 8.09
N ARG A 183 0.37 6.85 8.07
CA ARG A 183 -0.68 7.21 7.12
C ARG A 183 -0.33 8.55 6.51
N ALA A 184 -0.37 8.65 5.18
CA ALA A 184 -0.10 9.89 4.47
C ALA A 184 -1.18 10.18 3.43
N ASP A 185 -1.62 11.44 3.38
CA ASP A 185 -2.50 11.95 2.34
C ASP A 185 -1.69 12.83 1.38
N PHE A 186 -1.93 12.68 0.07
CA PHE A 186 -1.24 13.42 -0.99
C PHE A 186 -2.23 14.07 -1.95
N GLY A 187 -1.98 15.33 -2.31
CA GLY A 187 -2.46 15.99 -3.53
C GLY A 187 -1.37 15.97 -4.60
N SER A 188 -0.97 17.13 -5.13
CA SER A 188 0.25 17.21 -5.96
C SER A 188 1.53 17.00 -5.15
N THR A 189 1.49 17.32 -3.85
CA THR A 189 2.56 17.10 -2.87
C THR A 189 1.98 16.45 -1.62
N LEU A 190 2.80 16.20 -0.60
CA LEU A 190 2.32 15.72 0.69
C LEU A 190 1.36 16.75 1.31
N ASP A 191 0.16 16.33 1.71
CA ASP A 191 -0.80 17.20 2.42
C ASP A 191 -0.65 17.02 3.94
N ASN A 192 -0.60 15.77 4.37
CA ASN A 192 -0.39 15.42 5.77
C ASN A 192 0.18 14.01 5.91
N CYS A 193 0.92 13.79 6.99
CA CYS A 193 1.39 12.45 7.37
C CYS A 193 1.30 12.28 8.89
N VAL A 194 0.79 11.14 9.34
CA VAL A 194 0.79 10.73 10.75
C VAL A 194 1.61 9.47 10.90
N ILE A 195 2.52 9.46 11.86
CA ILE A 195 3.39 8.33 12.17
C ILE A 195 3.17 7.95 13.62
N LEU A 196 2.83 6.69 13.87
CA LEU A 196 2.78 6.09 15.19
C LEU A 196 3.88 5.03 15.29
N GLY A 197 4.74 5.14 16.30
CA GLY A 197 5.76 4.13 16.56
C GLY A 197 5.91 3.81 18.04
N ALA A 198 6.41 2.63 18.34
CA ALA A 198 6.77 2.21 19.69
C ALA A 198 8.06 1.39 19.65
N SER A 199 8.96 1.61 20.61
CA SER A 199 10.23 0.87 20.65
C SER A 199 10.04 -0.61 20.97
N SER A 200 8.94 -0.96 21.65
CA SER A 200 8.54 -2.35 21.82
C SER A 200 7.03 -2.44 22.08
N VAL A 201 6.39 -3.49 21.58
CA VAL A 201 5.01 -3.85 21.92
C VAL A 201 5.01 -5.05 22.87
N VAL A 202 4.27 -4.94 23.98
CA VAL A 202 4.10 -6.03 24.95
C VAL A 202 2.61 -6.30 25.13
N TYR A 203 2.22 -7.56 25.23
CA TYR A 203 0.85 -7.94 25.57
C TYR A 203 0.79 -8.40 27.01
N SER A 204 0.08 -7.66 27.84
CA SER A 204 -0.23 -8.05 29.21
C SER A 204 -1.35 -9.07 29.18
N THR A 205 -1.00 -10.35 29.26
CA THR A 205 -1.98 -11.40 29.57
C THR A 205 -2.34 -11.24 31.05
N LYS A 206 -3.52 -10.70 31.34
CA LYS A 206 -4.14 -10.86 32.66
C LYS A 206 -4.46 -12.35 32.84
N SER A 207 -3.47 -13.14 33.24
CA SER A 207 -3.70 -14.48 33.75
C SER A 207 -4.37 -14.30 35.11
N ALA A 208 -5.67 -14.57 35.15
CA ALA A 208 -6.36 -14.84 36.39
C ALA A 208 -5.78 -16.14 36.97
N ASN A 209 -4.84 -16.03 37.90
CA ASN A 209 -4.56 -17.09 38.84
C ASN A 209 -4.57 -16.49 40.24
N ASP A 210 -5.71 -16.70 40.89
CA ASP A 210 -5.91 -16.63 42.32
C ASP A 210 -5.20 -17.83 42.96
N SER A 211 -4.13 -17.58 43.73
CA SER A 211 -3.57 -18.46 44.77
C SER A 211 -2.42 -17.72 45.47
N GLY A 212 -2.55 -17.52 46.78
CA GLY A 212 -1.71 -16.64 47.59
C GLY A 212 -0.39 -17.22 48.14
N ALA A 213 0.20 -16.38 49.02
CA ALA A 213 1.46 -16.50 49.77
C ALA A 213 2.73 -16.34 48.91
N ASP A 214 3.76 -15.56 49.25
CA ASP A 214 4.11 -14.88 50.49
C ASP A 214 5.05 -13.70 50.19
N GLY A 215 5.15 -12.75 51.11
CA GLY A 215 5.89 -11.50 50.92
C GLY A 215 7.40 -11.64 50.80
N PHE A 216 7.98 -10.82 49.92
CA PHE A 216 9.25 -10.14 50.22
C PHE A 216 9.31 -8.81 49.46
N CYS A 217 9.24 -7.73 50.23
CA CYS A 217 9.46 -6.36 49.78
C CYS A 217 10.96 -6.13 49.58
N ALA A 218 11.36 -5.81 48.34
CA ALA A 218 12.62 -5.16 48.05
C ALA A 218 12.31 -3.81 47.38
N THR A 219 12.24 -2.81 48.23
CA THR A 219 12.28 -1.38 47.97
C THR A 219 13.41 -1.03 46.99
N ASN A 220 13.08 -0.34 45.90
CA ASN A 220 13.91 0.79 45.47
C ASN A 220 13.06 1.81 44.69
N ASN A 221 12.96 2.99 45.33
CA ASN A 221 12.72 4.34 44.81
C ASN A 221 12.39 4.47 43.31
N GLY A 222 11.34 5.15 42.89
CA GLY A 222 10.64 6.24 43.54
C GLY A 222 10.17 7.17 42.41
N GLY A 223 8.88 7.48 42.37
CA GLY A 223 8.33 8.36 41.36
C GLY A 223 6.91 7.99 40.94
N GLY A 224 5.97 8.01 41.89
CA GLY A 224 4.62 8.50 41.60
C GLY A 224 4.67 10.00 41.32
N GLY A 225 5.56 10.41 40.42
CA GLY A 225 5.66 11.77 39.95
C GLY A 225 4.58 11.95 38.92
N ASP A 226 3.83 13.04 39.04
CA ASP A 226 3.03 13.58 37.94
C ASP A 226 3.89 13.52 36.66
N ASP A 227 3.63 12.53 35.81
CA ASP A 227 4.27 12.41 34.50
C ASP A 227 3.76 13.61 33.71
N ASN A 228 4.49 14.73 33.80
CA ASN A 228 4.13 16.05 33.27
C ASN A 228 4.13 16.07 31.72
N GLY A 229 3.98 14.88 31.11
CA GLY A 229 4.02 14.62 29.68
C GLY A 229 5.37 14.92 29.03
N SER A 230 6.42 15.20 29.81
CA SER A 230 7.72 15.59 29.28
C SER A 230 8.54 14.37 28.84
N ILE A 231 9.27 14.54 27.73
CA ILE A 231 10.23 13.55 27.23
C ILE A 231 11.36 13.37 28.27
N PRO A 232 11.61 12.13 28.76
CA PRO A 232 12.69 11.85 29.71
C PRO A 232 14.06 11.97 29.04
N GLU A 233 15.08 12.32 29.81
CA GLU A 233 16.44 12.53 29.30
C GLU A 233 17.03 11.30 28.57
N SER A 234 16.63 10.09 29.00
CA SER A 234 16.97 8.82 28.37
C SER A 234 16.55 8.73 26.89
N PHE A 235 15.54 9.49 26.47
CA PHE A 235 15.13 9.58 25.07
C PHE A 235 16.23 10.16 24.18
N TYR A 236 17.00 11.12 24.68
CA TYR A 236 18.06 11.81 23.93
C TYR A 236 19.38 11.05 23.96
N THR A 237 19.72 10.42 25.10
CA THR A 237 21.03 9.79 25.31
C THR A 237 21.12 8.36 24.80
N ASN A 238 20.02 7.60 24.80
CA ASN A 238 20.02 6.18 24.41
C ASN A 238 19.73 5.94 22.91
N GLY A 239 19.95 6.94 22.05
CA GLY A 239 19.64 6.84 20.63
C GLY A 239 18.14 6.79 20.31
N GLY A 240 17.26 7.04 21.29
CA GLY A 240 15.80 7.07 21.10
C GLY A 240 15.37 8.12 20.08
N LEU A 241 15.88 9.35 20.22
CA LEU A 241 15.64 10.42 19.24
C LEU A 241 16.13 10.04 17.84
N LYS A 242 17.34 9.45 17.72
CA LYS A 242 17.89 9.00 16.43
C LYS A 242 16.95 7.99 15.76
N LEU A 243 16.41 7.03 16.52
CA LEU A 243 15.46 6.05 16.01
C LEU A 243 14.17 6.72 15.50
N ARG A 244 13.64 7.74 16.20
CA ARG A 244 12.46 8.50 15.74
C ARG A 244 12.73 9.29 14.47
N VAL A 245 13.92 9.89 14.35
CA VAL A 245 14.33 10.58 13.12
C VAL A 245 14.38 9.59 11.95
N VAL A 246 14.97 8.40 12.14
CA VAL A 246 15.00 7.35 11.12
C VAL A 246 13.58 6.93 10.72
N TRP A 247 12.69 6.66 11.69
CA TRP A 247 11.30 6.31 11.39
C TRP A 247 10.57 7.39 10.59
N THR A 248 10.74 8.65 10.97
CA THR A 248 10.12 9.78 10.27
C THR A 248 10.61 9.89 8.83
N ILE A 249 11.92 9.90 8.63
CA ILE A 249 12.53 10.02 7.29
C ILE A 249 12.16 8.81 6.43
N SER A 250 12.28 7.59 6.97
CA SER A 250 11.94 6.36 6.26
C SER A 250 10.47 6.31 5.85
N SER A 251 9.54 6.71 6.73
CA SER A 251 8.11 6.74 6.41
C SER A 251 7.79 7.77 5.33
N LEU A 252 8.41 8.95 5.38
CA LEU A 252 8.22 9.99 4.35
C LEU A 252 8.78 9.56 2.99
N ILE A 253 9.94 8.89 2.96
CA ILE A 253 10.51 8.33 1.73
C ILE A 253 9.59 7.23 1.16
N ALA A 254 9.10 6.34 2.02
CA ALA A 254 8.21 5.26 1.64
C ALA A 254 6.89 5.80 1.06
N ALA A 255 6.33 6.84 1.69
CA ALA A 255 5.13 7.52 1.23
C ALA A 255 5.36 8.25 -0.11
N SER A 256 6.47 8.99 -0.26
CA SER A 256 6.76 9.72 -1.50
C SER A 256 7.10 8.83 -2.68
N ALA A 257 7.70 7.65 -2.44
CA ALA A 257 7.91 6.63 -3.47
C ALA A 257 6.58 6.06 -3.96
N ARG A 258 5.66 5.70 -3.05
CA ARG A 258 4.32 5.21 -3.41
C ARG A 258 3.54 6.26 -4.20
N HIS A 259 3.59 7.52 -3.80
CA HIS A 259 2.95 8.61 -4.52
C HIS A 259 3.47 8.72 -5.97
N TYR A 260 4.79 8.63 -6.17
CA TYR A 260 5.40 8.64 -7.50
C TYR A 260 4.91 7.48 -8.38
N LEU A 261 4.78 6.27 -7.82
CA LEU A 261 4.33 5.09 -8.56
C LEU A 261 2.87 5.18 -9.05
N LEU A 262 2.04 5.97 -8.37
CA LEU A 262 0.63 6.10 -8.67
C LEU A 262 0.34 7.06 -9.84
N GLN A 263 1.30 7.90 -10.22
CA GLN A 263 1.10 8.94 -11.24
C GLN A 263 0.55 8.39 -12.58
N PRO A 264 1.11 7.30 -13.16
CA PRO A 264 0.57 6.76 -14.41
C PRO A 264 -0.87 6.27 -14.27
N ILE A 265 -1.19 5.59 -13.16
CA ILE A 265 -2.52 5.06 -12.89
C ILE A 265 -3.55 6.19 -12.79
N ILE A 266 -3.23 7.26 -12.04
CA ILE A 266 -4.12 8.41 -11.85
C ILE A 266 -4.33 9.18 -13.16
N SER A 267 -3.32 9.22 -14.02
CA SER A 267 -3.40 9.87 -15.33
C SER A 267 -4.27 9.10 -16.33
N GLU A 268 -4.25 7.77 -16.28
CA GLU A 268 -5.03 6.89 -17.15
C GLU A 268 -6.50 6.78 -16.68
N HIS A 269 -6.74 6.73 -15.35
CA HIS A 269 -8.07 6.56 -14.77
C HIS A 269 -8.65 7.88 -14.23
N LYS A 270 -9.27 8.65 -15.13
CA LYS A 270 -9.86 9.97 -14.83
C LYS A 270 -11.12 9.93 -13.97
N THR A 271 -11.79 8.78 -13.90
CA THR A 271 -13.00 8.53 -13.11
C THR A 271 -12.73 8.22 -11.65
N LEU A 272 -11.46 8.08 -11.24
CA LEU A 272 -11.10 7.83 -9.84
C LEU A 272 -11.51 8.99 -8.93
N ASP A 273 -12.28 8.64 -7.91
CA ASP A 273 -12.72 9.50 -6.80
C ASP A 273 -11.91 9.23 -5.51
N ASN A 274 -11.40 8.01 -5.33
CA ASN A 274 -10.63 7.65 -4.15
C ASN A 274 -9.59 6.57 -4.48
N LEU A 275 -8.38 6.78 -3.96
CA LEU A 275 -7.28 5.84 -4.08
C LEU A 275 -6.67 5.57 -2.72
N VAL A 276 -6.51 4.29 -2.40
CA VAL A 276 -5.77 3.83 -1.21
C VAL A 276 -4.70 2.85 -1.65
N LEU A 277 -3.45 3.12 -1.28
CA LEU A 277 -2.35 2.18 -1.42
C LEU A 277 -1.87 1.80 -0.02
N THR A 278 -1.91 0.52 0.32
CA THR A 278 -1.59 0.01 1.66
C THR A 278 -0.70 -1.21 1.62
N ASP A 279 0.11 -1.41 2.66
CA ASP A 279 0.88 -2.64 2.85
C ASP A 279 -0.03 -3.76 3.40
N ALA A 280 0.24 -5.02 3.07
CA ALA A 280 -0.55 -6.17 3.52
C ALA A 280 -0.62 -6.31 5.06
N ASP A 281 0.41 -5.83 5.77
CA ASP A 281 0.47 -5.80 7.24
C ASP A 281 -0.10 -4.51 7.86
N GLY A 282 -0.56 -3.57 7.02
CA GLY A 282 -1.06 -2.26 7.44
C GLY A 282 0.02 -1.36 8.06
N GLN A 283 1.31 -1.58 7.77
CA GLN A 283 2.39 -0.70 8.21
C GLN A 283 2.22 0.70 7.60
N GLY A 284 2.10 0.77 6.27
CA GLY A 284 1.95 2.00 5.52
C GLY A 284 0.60 2.13 4.83
N VAL A 285 0.05 3.36 4.85
CA VAL A 285 -1.17 3.72 4.11
C VAL A 285 -0.98 5.06 3.42
N LEU A 286 -1.08 5.09 2.10
CA LEU A 286 -1.23 6.31 1.31
C LEU A 286 -2.69 6.44 0.86
N CYS A 287 -3.30 7.61 1.05
CA CYS A 287 -4.64 7.91 0.56
C CYS A 287 -4.64 9.16 -0.34
N MET A 288 -5.54 9.18 -1.32
CA MET A 288 -5.87 10.35 -2.12
C MET A 288 -7.38 10.39 -2.35
N ASN A 289 -8.01 11.51 -1.99
CA ASN A 289 -9.43 11.78 -2.26
C ASN A 289 -9.63 12.42 -3.64
N ARG A 290 -10.88 12.71 -4.00
CA ARG A 290 -11.24 13.24 -5.33
C ARG A 290 -10.53 14.55 -5.66
N ASP A 291 -10.56 15.50 -4.73
CA ASP A 291 -9.98 16.83 -4.92
C ASP A 291 -8.45 16.73 -5.07
N GLN A 292 -7.81 15.87 -4.28
CA GLN A 292 -6.38 15.58 -4.33
C GLN A 292 -5.97 14.90 -5.65
N LEU A 293 -6.78 13.97 -6.15
CA LEU A 293 -6.58 13.33 -7.45
C LEU A 293 -6.74 14.34 -8.60
N GLU A 294 -7.72 15.23 -8.51
CA GLU A 294 -7.91 16.33 -9.47
C GLU A 294 -6.71 17.32 -9.43
N GLU A 295 -6.23 17.69 -8.24
CA GLU A 295 -5.06 18.54 -8.07
C GLU A 295 -3.83 17.94 -8.77
N LEU A 296 -3.52 16.67 -8.53
CA LEU A 296 -2.39 15.98 -9.14
C LEU A 296 -2.51 15.90 -10.67
N ARG A 297 -3.73 15.79 -11.22
CA ARG A 297 -3.96 15.79 -12.67
C ARG A 297 -3.68 17.15 -13.31
N VAL A 298 -4.00 18.25 -12.62
CA VAL A 298 -3.78 19.62 -13.12
C VAL A 298 -2.34 20.06 -12.91
N LYS A 299 -1.75 19.72 -11.77
CA LYS A 299 -0.38 20.03 -11.37
C LYS A 299 0.37 18.71 -11.15
N PRO A 300 0.88 18.08 -12.23
CA PRO A 300 1.63 16.84 -12.11
C PRO A 300 2.90 17.03 -11.30
N LEU A 301 3.45 15.92 -10.79
CA LEU A 301 4.59 15.89 -9.89
C LEU A 301 5.74 16.79 -10.37
N SER A 302 6.19 17.68 -9.50
CA SER A 302 7.55 18.21 -9.57
C SER A 302 8.50 17.07 -9.18
N ALA A 303 8.90 16.27 -10.17
CA ALA A 303 9.82 15.17 -9.94
C ALA A 303 11.17 15.73 -9.45
N SER A 304 11.72 15.13 -8.39
CA SER A 304 13.10 15.44 -7.99
C SER A 304 14.05 14.99 -9.09
N SER A 305 14.86 15.91 -9.63
CA SER A 305 15.72 15.69 -10.81
C SER A 305 16.72 14.53 -10.71
N ALA A 306 16.85 13.88 -9.55
CA ALA A 306 17.79 12.79 -9.30
C ALA A 306 17.17 11.52 -8.66
N SER A 307 15.85 11.48 -8.40
CA SER A 307 15.23 10.37 -7.67
C SER A 307 13.82 10.06 -8.17
N LYS A 308 13.49 8.78 -8.34
CA LYS A 308 12.14 8.27 -8.69
C LYS A 308 11.17 8.42 -7.50
N ARG A 309 11.05 9.64 -6.97
CA ARG A 309 10.24 10.00 -5.80
C ARG A 309 9.68 11.40 -5.97
N THR A 310 8.54 11.65 -5.35
CA THR A 310 8.01 13.01 -5.21
C THR A 310 8.87 13.80 -4.23
N GLN A 311 9.18 15.05 -4.57
CA GLN A 311 9.86 15.97 -3.65
C GLN A 311 9.00 16.20 -2.40
N VAL A 312 9.61 16.12 -1.22
CA VAL A 312 8.91 16.40 0.04
C VAL A 312 9.10 17.90 0.35
N PRO A 313 8.02 18.68 0.54
CA PRO A 313 8.13 20.11 0.83
C PRO A 313 8.74 20.34 2.22
N ALA A 314 9.02 21.59 2.58
CA ALA A 314 9.35 21.91 3.96
C ALA A 314 8.14 21.60 4.87
N LEU A 315 8.39 21.00 6.03
CA LEU A 315 7.38 20.42 6.90
C LEU A 315 7.43 21.02 8.31
N ASN A 316 6.25 21.23 8.87
CA ASN A 316 6.03 21.43 10.29
C ASN A 316 5.60 20.10 10.91
N MET A 317 6.24 19.73 12.01
CA MET A 317 5.99 18.48 12.73
C MET A 317 5.57 18.76 14.16
N ARG A 318 4.56 18.03 14.63
CA ARG A 318 4.17 17.95 16.04
C ARG A 318 4.42 16.54 16.54
N LEU A 319 5.15 16.43 17.64
CA LEU A 319 5.54 15.17 18.26
C LEU A 319 4.91 15.06 19.65
N TRP A 320 4.31 13.90 19.92
CA TRP A 320 3.84 13.48 21.24
C TRP A 320 4.56 12.21 21.64
N TYR A 321 4.88 12.10 22.94
CA TYR A 321 5.64 10.98 23.47
C TYR A 321 5.06 10.46 24.78
N ALA A 322 5.09 9.14 24.93
CA ALA A 322 4.84 8.44 26.19
C ALA A 322 5.90 7.35 26.41
N PRO A 323 6.62 7.36 27.55
CA PRO A 323 7.55 6.28 27.88
C PRO A 323 6.86 4.91 27.94
N HIS A 324 5.60 4.91 28.40
CA HIS A 324 4.76 3.73 28.57
C HIS A 324 3.31 4.11 28.30
N LEU A 325 2.66 3.41 27.37
CA LEU A 325 1.27 3.65 26.99
C LEU A 325 0.50 2.33 26.99
N GLU A 326 -0.41 2.18 27.95
CA GLU A 326 -1.29 1.01 28.05
C GLU A 326 -2.60 1.27 27.31
N LEU A 327 -2.96 0.37 26.40
CA LEU A 327 -4.19 0.43 25.63
C LEU A 327 -5.26 -0.48 26.23
N PRO A 328 -6.56 -0.16 26.00
CA PRO A 328 -7.63 -1.11 26.25
C PRO A 328 -7.35 -2.43 25.51
N GLY A 329 -7.48 -3.56 26.21
CA GLY A 329 -7.15 -4.89 25.66
C GLY A 329 -5.77 -5.42 26.07
N GLY A 330 -5.04 -4.72 26.94
CA GLY A 330 -3.80 -5.22 27.55
C GLY A 330 -2.55 -5.06 26.68
N MET A 331 -2.65 -4.42 25.51
CA MET A 331 -1.49 -4.02 24.72
C MET A 331 -0.77 -2.85 25.39
N VAL A 332 0.55 -2.94 25.47
CA VAL A 332 1.43 -1.92 26.05
C VAL A 332 2.44 -1.49 25.01
N LEU A 333 2.46 -0.20 24.69
CA LEU A 333 3.42 0.42 23.79
C LEU A 333 4.51 1.13 24.62
N LYS A 334 5.73 0.60 24.61
CA LYS A 334 6.88 1.25 25.26
C LYS A 334 7.54 2.24 24.31
N GLY A 335 7.86 3.42 24.84
CA GLY A 335 8.40 4.54 24.05
C GLY A 335 7.45 4.97 22.94
N ALA A 336 6.14 4.92 23.17
CA ALA A 336 5.15 5.31 22.16
C ALA A 336 5.37 6.76 21.70
N THR A 337 5.41 6.96 20.40
CA THR A 337 5.66 8.26 19.76
C THR A 337 4.65 8.46 18.63
N LEU A 338 3.99 9.60 18.63
CA LEU A 338 3.09 10.03 17.57
C LEU A 338 3.66 11.29 16.94
N VAL A 339 3.78 11.31 15.62
CA VAL A 339 4.26 12.47 14.86
C VAL A 339 3.19 12.85 13.86
N ALA A 340 2.71 14.09 13.91
CA ALA A 340 1.84 14.67 12.88
C ALA A 340 2.64 15.67 12.06
N ILE A 341 2.60 15.54 10.75
CA ILE A 341 3.44 16.24 9.79
C ILE A 341 2.52 16.94 8.78
N ARG A 342 2.80 18.22 8.49
CA ARG A 342 2.15 18.99 7.43
C ARG A 342 3.13 19.92 6.72
N PRO A 343 2.87 20.33 5.47
CA PRO A 343 3.65 21.36 4.78
C PRO A 343 3.68 22.69 5.55
N SER A 344 4.82 23.38 5.52
CA SER A 344 5.01 24.67 6.21
C SER A 344 4.23 25.82 5.57
N GLU A 345 4.13 25.86 4.24
CA GLU A 345 3.47 26.94 3.47
C GLU A 345 1.95 26.99 3.69
N GLN A 346 1.31 25.86 4.01
CA GLN A 346 -0.13 25.79 4.22
C GLN A 346 -0.58 26.40 5.57
N SER A 347 0.38 26.76 6.43
CA SER A 347 0.11 27.40 7.73
C SER A 347 -0.30 28.87 7.63
N ALA A 348 0.06 29.59 6.55
CA ALA A 348 -0.23 31.02 6.43
C ALA A 348 -1.71 31.33 6.14
N VAL A 349 -2.43 30.45 5.43
CA VAL A 349 -3.85 30.66 5.07
C VAL A 349 -4.80 30.05 6.11
N ALA A 350 -4.37 29.01 6.83
CA ALA A 350 -5.19 28.28 7.81
C ALA A 350 -5.16 28.84 9.24
N MET A 351 -4.18 29.68 9.61
CA MET A 351 -4.05 30.22 10.98
C MET A 351 -5.17 31.18 11.40
N ALA A 352 -5.99 31.70 10.48
CA ALA A 352 -7.03 32.69 10.83
C ALA A 352 -8.32 32.07 11.41
N ARG A 353 -8.56 30.76 11.28
CA ARG A 353 -9.72 30.10 11.88
C ARG A 353 -9.38 28.65 12.25
N LYS A 354 -9.54 28.31 13.54
CA LYS A 354 -9.84 26.95 14.06
C LYS A 354 -8.68 26.15 14.69
N GLU A 355 -8.14 26.63 15.81
CA GLU A 355 -7.21 25.88 16.69
C GLU A 355 -7.81 24.57 17.25
N VAL A 356 -9.14 24.48 17.39
CA VAL A 356 -9.80 23.31 18.03
C VAL A 356 -10.00 22.12 17.07
N SER A 357 -9.95 22.32 15.74
CA SER A 357 -10.11 21.20 14.78
C SER A 357 -8.80 20.53 14.38
N ASP A 358 -7.65 21.06 14.81
CA ASP A 358 -6.39 20.78 14.15
C ASP A 358 -5.72 19.46 14.57
N VAL A 359 -6.27 18.78 15.57
CA VAL A 359 -5.76 17.49 16.08
C VAL A 359 -6.77 16.33 15.85
N SER A 360 -7.97 16.64 15.37
CA SER A 360 -9.03 15.66 15.12
C SER A 360 -8.61 14.62 14.07
N TRP A 361 -7.99 15.07 12.97
CA TRP A 361 -7.51 14.19 11.90
C TRP A 361 -6.41 13.23 12.39
N VAL A 362 -5.52 13.68 13.29
CA VAL A 362 -4.46 12.85 13.88
C VAL A 362 -5.07 11.68 14.68
N SER A 363 -6.16 11.94 15.39
CA SER A 363 -6.86 10.95 16.22
C SER A 363 -7.64 9.91 15.42
N MET A 364 -7.91 10.18 14.13
CA MET A 364 -8.63 9.30 13.21
C MET A 364 -7.70 8.65 12.16
N ALA A 365 -6.39 8.89 12.26
CA ALA A 365 -5.44 8.42 11.26
C ALA A 365 -5.22 6.90 11.26
N PHE A 366 -5.60 6.20 12.32
CA PHE A 366 -5.39 4.76 12.45
C PHE A 366 -6.64 4.05 12.95
N GLU A 367 -6.82 2.80 12.49
CA GLU A 367 -7.82 1.89 13.02
C GLU A 367 -7.44 1.38 14.41
N GLU A 368 -8.40 0.81 15.14
CA GLU A 368 -8.15 0.26 16.47
C GLU A 368 -7.20 -0.96 16.41
N PRO A 369 -6.31 -1.14 17.40
CA PRO A 369 -6.19 -0.40 18.66
C PRO A 369 -5.35 0.90 18.56
N TYR A 370 -4.77 1.18 17.40
CA TYR A 370 -3.83 2.29 17.21
C TYR A 370 -4.52 3.66 17.16
N GLY A 371 -5.79 3.70 16.74
CA GLY A 371 -6.65 4.89 16.87
C GLY A 371 -6.79 5.34 18.32
N THR A 372 -7.00 4.41 19.25
CA THR A 372 -6.99 4.72 20.70
C THR A 372 -5.62 5.22 21.16
N ALA A 373 -4.52 4.60 20.71
CA ALA A 373 -3.18 5.05 21.04
C ALA A 373 -2.95 6.51 20.62
N ALA A 374 -3.34 6.87 19.39
CA ALA A 374 -3.25 8.25 18.89
C ALA A 374 -4.06 9.22 19.75
N LYS A 375 -5.33 8.90 20.07
CA LYS A 375 -6.22 9.71 20.93
C LYS A 375 -5.65 9.93 22.34
N MET A 376 -4.92 8.96 22.89
CA MET A 376 -4.27 9.08 24.20
C MET A 376 -3.00 9.94 24.11
N LEU A 377 -2.19 9.78 23.06
CA LEU A 377 -0.94 10.52 22.88
C LEU A 377 -1.17 12.01 22.63
N VAL A 378 -2.18 12.39 21.85
CA VAL A 378 -2.47 13.81 21.56
C VAL A 378 -2.88 14.64 22.77
N LYS A 379 -3.26 13.99 23.88
CA LYS A 379 -3.57 14.65 25.16
C LYS A 379 -2.30 14.99 25.97
N ARG A 380 -1.14 14.48 25.56
CA ARG A 380 0.15 14.76 26.21
C ARG A 380 0.77 16.05 25.68
N ARG A 381 1.91 16.43 26.27
CA ARG A 381 2.70 17.58 25.84
C ARG A 381 3.13 17.44 24.38
N THR A 382 2.98 18.52 23.62
CA THR A 382 3.36 18.59 22.21
C THR A 382 4.74 19.23 22.06
N TYR A 383 5.54 18.70 21.15
CA TYR A 383 6.83 19.26 20.73
C TYR A 383 6.76 19.63 19.26
N CYS A 384 7.08 20.89 18.91
CA CYS A 384 7.08 21.35 17.53
C CYS A 384 8.50 21.25 16.94
N LEU A 385 8.61 20.73 15.72
CA LEU A 385 9.85 20.65 14.97
C LEU A 385 9.61 21.13 13.53
N GLU A 386 10.66 21.63 12.90
CA GLU A 386 10.65 21.99 11.47
C GLU A 386 11.64 21.12 10.72
N MET A 387 11.30 20.77 9.48
CA MET A 387 12.17 20.04 8.57
C MET A 387 12.18 20.72 7.21
N ASN A 388 13.37 20.98 6.68
CA ASN A 388 13.50 21.55 5.33
C ASN A 388 13.07 20.55 4.25
N SER A 389 12.74 21.07 3.06
CA SER A 389 12.41 20.25 1.89
C SER A 389 13.58 19.36 1.48
N PHE A 390 13.30 18.16 0.95
CA PHE A 390 14.32 17.21 0.49
C PHE A 390 13.81 16.26 -0.61
#